data_AF-A0A7C0W6S7-F1
#
_entry.id   AF-A0A7C0W6S7-F1
#
_cell.length_a   1.000
_cell.length_b   1.000
_cell.length_c   1.000
_cell.angle_alpha   90.00
_cell.angle_beta   90.00
_cell.angle_gamma   90.00
#
_symmetry.space_group_name_H-M   'P 1'
#
loop_
_entity.id
_entity.type
_entity.pdbx_description
1 polymer ?
#
loop_
_entity_poly.entity_id
_entity_poly.type
_entity_poly.pdbx_seq_one_letter_code
_entity_poly.pdbx_strand_id
1 'polypeptide(L)'
;MKKTAFTAKIIVLFFSICMITSGCDMLKEEAIPENLPPVPVACMKESNLYANALYGLSNPLANVSQLQVSRMAGKFAACLENEGLTPAEARGIVKKQKEEFNASQGN
;
A
#
# COMPACT_ATOMS: atom_id res chain seq x y z
N MET A 1 -6.41 24.94 -49.40
CA MET A 1 -6.43 23.79 -48.46
C MET A 1 -5.19 23.86 -47.57
N LYS A 2 -5.31 24.35 -46.33
CA LYS A 2 -4.22 24.47 -45.33
C LYS A 2 -4.59 23.60 -44.13
N LYS A 3 -4.26 22.30 -44.17
CA LYS A 3 -4.57 21.34 -43.08
C LYS A 3 -3.35 20.58 -42.55
N THR A 4 -2.13 21.01 -42.89
CA THR A 4 -0.90 20.29 -42.52
C THR A 4 -0.24 20.82 -41.24
N ALA A 5 -0.42 22.10 -40.88
CA ALA A 5 0.27 22.70 -39.73
C ALA A 5 -0.41 22.44 -38.37
N PHE A 6 -1.69 22.08 -38.36
CA PHE A 6 -2.45 21.87 -37.11
C PHE A 6 -2.21 20.48 -36.51
N THR A 7 -2.06 19.47 -37.38
CA THR A 7 -1.87 18.06 -36.98
C THR A 7 -0.52 17.83 -36.30
N ALA A 8 0.55 18.50 -36.76
CA ALA A 8 1.87 18.37 -36.16
C ALA A 8 1.92 18.90 -34.70
N LYS A 9 1.19 19.98 -34.39
CA LYS A 9 1.15 20.55 -33.03
C LYS A 9 0.41 19.64 -32.04
N ILE A 10 -0.62 18.93 -32.49
CA ILE A 10 -1.37 17.97 -31.67
C ILE A 10 -0.51 16.74 -31.34
N ILE A 11 0.26 16.24 -32.30
CA ILE A 11 1.14 15.07 -32.10
C ILE A 11 2.25 15.39 -31.09
N VAL A 12 2.87 16.57 -31.18
CA VAL A 12 3.88 17.02 -30.21
C VAL A 12 3.28 17.19 -28.82
N LEU A 13 2.08 17.77 -28.70
CA LEU A 13 1.39 17.92 -27.42
C LEU A 13 1.10 16.56 -26.77
N PHE A 14 0.70 15.57 -27.57
CA PHE A 14 0.41 14.21 -27.08
C PHE A 14 1.67 13.48 -26.60
N PHE A 15 2.79 13.60 -27.31
CA PHE A 15 4.08 13.05 -26.86
C PHE A 15 4.60 13.73 -25.59
N SER A 16 4.35 15.03 -25.43
CA SER A 16 4.73 15.79 -24.24
C SER A 16 3.96 15.32 -23.00
N ILE A 17 2.66 15.04 -23.15
CA ILE A 17 1.81 14.54 -22.06
C ILE A 17 2.22 13.11 -21.65
N CYS A 18 2.56 12.25 -22.61
CA CYS A 18 3.03 10.88 -22.33
C CYS A 18 4.39 10.83 -21.62
N MET A 19 5.30 11.79 -21.87
CA MET A 19 6.58 11.89 -21.15
C MET A 19 6.41 12.38 -19.69
N ILE A 20 5.35 13.14 -19.41
CA ILE A 20 5.06 13.62 -18.04
C ILE A 20 4.45 12.49 -17.19
N THR A 21 3.70 11.55 -17.77
CA THR A 21 3.13 10.41 -17.01
C THR A 21 4.12 9.28 -16.76
N SER A 22 5.22 9.18 -17.53
CA SER A 22 6.31 8.25 -17.23
C SER A 22 7.22 8.70 -16.06
N GLY A 23 6.98 9.91 -15.52
CA GLY A 23 7.76 10.51 -14.44
C GLY A 23 7.10 10.50 -13.06
N CYS A 24 5.90 9.95 -12.91
CA CYS A 24 5.29 9.76 -11.59
C CYS A 24 5.72 8.41 -11.01
N ASP A 25 6.67 8.47 -10.07
CA ASP A 25 7.02 7.36 -9.19
C ASP A 25 7.54 6.12 -9.91
N MET A 26 8.67 6.28 -10.58
CA MET A 26 9.66 5.22 -10.66
C MET A 26 10.02 4.84 -9.21
N LEU A 27 9.21 3.94 -8.66
CA LEU A 27 9.39 3.08 -7.50
C LEU A 27 10.79 3.21 -6.90
N LYS A 28 10.98 4.19 -6.02
CA LYS A 28 11.86 3.97 -4.89
C LYS A 28 11.16 2.89 -4.09
N GLU A 29 11.50 1.64 -4.40
CA GLU A 29 11.31 0.53 -3.50
C GLU A 29 12.10 0.90 -2.25
N GLU A 30 11.46 1.64 -1.34
CA GLU A 30 12.01 1.93 -0.03
C GLU A 30 12.34 0.57 0.55
N ALA A 31 13.64 0.30 0.69
CA ALA A 31 14.12 -0.95 1.23
C ALA A 31 13.45 -1.13 2.59
N ILE A 32 12.55 -2.12 2.69
CA ILE A 32 11.94 -2.45 3.97
C ILE A 32 13.09 -2.85 4.88
N PRO A 33 13.32 -2.13 5.99
CA PRO A 33 14.46 -2.43 6.85
C PRO A 33 14.34 -3.86 7.38
N GLU A 34 15.46 -4.59 7.35
CA GLU A 34 15.52 -6.00 7.75
C GLU A 34 15.18 -6.19 9.23
N ASN A 35 15.47 -5.17 10.05
CA ASN A 35 15.05 -5.09 11.43
C ASN A 35 13.91 -4.06 11.57
N LEU A 36 12.70 -4.57 11.74
CA LEU A 36 11.53 -3.75 12.04
C LEU A 36 11.41 -3.54 13.55
N PRO A 37 11.11 -2.32 14.02
CA PRO A 37 10.79 -2.09 15.42
C PRO A 37 9.54 -2.89 15.83
N PRO A 38 9.38 -3.21 17.12
CA PRO A 38 8.17 -3.83 17.61
C PRO A 38 6.97 -2.89 17.43
N VAL A 39 5.77 -3.46 17.32
CA VAL A 39 4.53 -2.69 17.29
C VAL A 39 4.41 -1.87 18.58
N PRO A 40 4.29 -0.53 18.51
CA PRO A 40 4.06 0.30 19.68
C PRO A 40 2.78 -0.11 20.40
N VAL A 41 2.77 -0.02 21.73
CA VAL A 41 1.61 -0.38 22.56
C VAL A 41 0.36 0.41 22.16
N ALA A 42 0.55 1.69 21.77
CA ALA A 42 -0.51 2.56 21.29
C ALA A 42 -1.23 2.02 20.04
N CYS A 43 -0.53 1.26 19.19
CA CYS A 43 -1.05 0.71 17.93
C CYS A 43 -1.48 -0.76 18.02
N MET A 44 -1.42 -1.36 19.20
CA MET A 44 -1.83 -2.76 19.40
C MET A 44 -3.30 -2.99 19.06
N LYS A 45 -4.16 -1.99 19.31
CA LYS A 45 -5.58 -2.07 18.98
C LYS A 45 -5.79 -2.18 17.47
N GLU A 46 -5.14 -1.32 16.70
CA GLU A 46 -5.21 -1.26 15.24
C GLU A 46 -4.56 -2.49 14.62
N SER A 47 -3.45 -2.97 15.18
CA SER A 47 -2.82 -4.24 14.80
C SER A 47 -3.78 -5.43 14.98
N ASN A 48 -4.48 -5.50 16.13
CA ASN A 48 -5.46 -6.56 16.40
C ASN A 48 -6.68 -6.48 15.47
N LEU A 49 -7.16 -5.27 15.16
CA LEU A 49 -8.25 -5.07 14.20
C LEU A 49 -7.84 -5.52 12.80
N TYR A 50 -6.61 -5.24 12.40
CA TYR A 50 -6.06 -5.72 11.13
C TYR A 50 -5.94 -7.25 11.11
N ALA A 51 -5.40 -7.86 12.18
CA ALA A 51 -5.33 -9.31 12.32
C ALA A 51 -6.72 -9.96 12.20
N ASN A 52 -7.70 -9.46 12.95
CA ASN A 52 -9.07 -9.97 12.90
C ASN A 52 -9.69 -9.85 11.50
N ALA A 53 -9.38 -8.77 10.77
CA ALA A 53 -9.83 -8.62 9.39
C ALA A 53 -9.16 -9.65 8.45
N LEU A 54 -7.87 -9.96 8.65
CA LEU A 54 -7.18 -11.03 7.92
C LEU A 54 -7.81 -12.40 8.19
N TYR A 55 -8.03 -12.76 9.46
CA TYR A 55 -8.72 -14.00 9.84
C TYR A 55 -10.15 -14.08 9.29
N GLY A 56 -10.87 -12.96 9.31
CA GLY A 56 -12.19 -12.85 8.70
C GLY A 56 -12.17 -13.11 7.20
N LEU A 57 -11.10 -12.74 6.48
CA LEU A 57 -10.98 -13.03 5.05
C LEU A 57 -10.84 -14.54 4.76
N SER A 58 -10.23 -15.30 5.69
CA SER A 58 -10.09 -16.76 5.58
C SER A 58 -11.33 -17.54 6.00
N ASN A 59 -12.27 -16.92 6.71
CA ASN A 59 -13.47 -17.59 7.19
C ASN A 59 -14.64 -17.38 6.21
N PRO A 60 -15.17 -18.44 5.55
CA PRO A 60 -16.24 -18.32 4.57
C PRO A 60 -17.56 -17.81 5.16
N LEU A 61 -17.73 -17.84 6.48
CA LEU A 61 -18.89 -17.29 7.19
C LEU A 61 -18.71 -15.82 7.59
N ALA A 62 -17.47 -15.30 7.54
CA ALA A 62 -17.19 -13.92 7.86
C ALA A 62 -17.30 -13.06 6.60
N ASN A 63 -18.23 -12.10 6.61
CA ASN A 63 -18.43 -11.15 5.52
C ASN A 63 -17.36 -10.03 5.55
N VAL A 64 -16.08 -10.41 5.45
CA VAL A 64 -14.97 -9.46 5.38
C VAL A 64 -14.47 -9.34 3.95
N SER A 65 -14.58 -8.13 3.40
CA SER A 65 -14.10 -7.79 2.07
C SER A 65 -12.61 -7.42 2.07
N GLN A 66 -11.93 -7.62 0.94
CA GLN A 66 -10.56 -7.12 0.74
C GLN A 66 -10.45 -5.61 0.99
N LEU A 67 -11.50 -4.83 0.67
CA LEU A 67 -11.55 -3.40 0.94
C LEU A 67 -11.50 -3.09 2.44
N GLN A 68 -12.19 -3.87 3.27
CA GLN A 68 -12.13 -3.71 4.73
C GLN A 68 -10.75 -4.05 5.27
N VAL A 69 -10.12 -5.11 4.77
CA VAL A 69 -8.74 -5.47 5.14
C VAL A 69 -7.78 -4.33 4.79
N SER A 70 -7.85 -3.79 3.57
CA SER A 70 -7.01 -2.65 3.16
C SER A 70 -7.25 -1.40 4.01
N ARG A 71 -8.49 -1.14 4.43
CA ARG A 71 -8.79 -0.02 5.34
C ARG A 71 -8.18 -0.23 6.72
N MET A 72 -8.22 -1.45 7.27
CA MET A 72 -7.60 -1.74 8.56
C MET A 72 -6.08 -1.70 8.49
N ALA A 73 -5.49 -2.20 7.40
CA ALA A 73 -4.06 -2.06 7.11
C ALA A 73 -3.62 -0.59 7.09
N GLY A 74 -4.39 0.27 6.42
CA GLY A 74 -4.11 1.71 6.35
C GLY A 74 -4.21 2.40 7.71
N LYS A 75 -5.21 2.05 8.53
CA LYS A 75 -5.33 2.57 9.91
C LYS A 75 -4.16 2.12 10.79
N PHE A 76 -3.72 0.88 10.63
CA PHE A 76 -2.58 0.36 11.37
C PHE A 76 -1.28 1.07 10.96
N ALA A 77 -1.03 1.21 9.65
CA ALA A 77 0.11 2.00 9.14
C ALA A 77 0.09 3.44 9.65
N ALA A 78 -1.05 4.12 9.59
CA ALA A 78 -1.19 5.49 10.07
C ALA A 78 -0.93 5.62 11.58
N CYS A 79 -1.31 4.62 12.39
CA CYS A 79 -0.97 4.61 13.81
C CYS A 79 0.55 4.52 14.00
N LEU A 80 1.21 3.61 13.28
CA LEU A 80 2.67 3.43 13.37
C LEU A 80 3.42 4.71 13.01
N GLU A 81 2.99 5.38 11.93
CA GLU A 81 3.56 6.67 11.51
C GLU A 81 3.35 7.78 12.57
N ASN A 82 2.19 7.81 13.23
CA ASN A 82 1.92 8.76 14.31
C ASN A 82 2.78 8.53 15.56
N GLU A 83 3.16 7.27 15.81
CA GLU A 83 4.09 6.91 16.89
C GLU A 83 5.56 7.16 16.52
N GLY A 84 5.82 7.75 15.35
CA GLY A 84 7.14 8.20 14.91
C GLY A 84 7.90 7.20 14.04
N LEU A 85 7.27 6.10 13.59
CA LEU A 85 7.90 5.19 12.63
C LEU A 85 7.90 5.81 11.24
N THR A 86 8.91 5.48 10.45
CA THR A 86 8.95 5.88 9.04
C THR A 86 7.88 5.14 8.22
N PRO A 87 7.41 5.72 7.10
CA PRO A 87 6.47 5.03 6.20
C PRO A 87 6.99 3.67 5.70
N ALA A 88 8.30 3.51 5.56
CA ALA A 88 8.93 2.24 5.20
C ALA A 88 8.80 1.19 6.30
N GLU A 89 9.08 1.55 7.56
CA GLU A 89 8.92 0.67 8.73
C GLU A 89 7.45 0.31 8.96
N ALA A 90 6.55 1.29 8.89
CA ALA A 90 5.12 1.08 9.04
C ALA A 90 4.58 0.08 8.02
N ARG A 91 4.93 0.26 6.74
CA ARG A 91 4.59 -0.68 5.67
C ARG A 91 5.24 -2.06 5.88
N GLY A 92 6.48 -2.09 6.32
CA GLY A 92 7.19 -3.32 6.66
C GLY A 92 6.48 -4.14 7.72
N ILE A 93 6.06 -3.51 8.82
CA ILE A 93 5.34 -4.16 9.93
C ILE A 93 3.99 -4.70 9.45
N VAL A 94 3.21 -3.89 8.72
CA VAL A 94 1.92 -4.32 8.15
C VAL A 94 2.09 -5.52 7.23
N LYS A 95 3.13 -5.49 6.36
CA LYS A 95 3.44 -6.58 5.43
C LYS A 95 3.86 -7.84 6.18
N LYS A 96 4.75 -7.72 7.16
CA LYS A 96 5.21 -8.83 8.00
C LYS A 96 4.04 -9.54 8.70
N GLN A 97 3.11 -8.79 9.27
CA GLN A 97 1.94 -9.38 9.92
C GLN A 97 1.05 -10.17 8.94
N LYS A 98 0.91 -9.68 7.69
CA LYS A 98 0.20 -10.40 6.63
C LYS A 98 0.92 -11.68 6.21
N GLU A 99 2.26 -11.64 6.11
CA GLU A 99 3.08 -12.80 5.78
C GLU A 99 3.01 -13.87 6.89
N GLU A 100 3.11 -13.47 8.16
CA GLU A 100 2.92 -14.35 9.32
C GLU A 100 1.53 -14.98 9.32
N PHE A 101 0.48 -14.20 9.04
CA PHE A 101 -0.87 -14.71 8.88
C PHE A 101 -0.94 -15.77 7.76
N ASN A 102 -0.44 -15.47 6.56
CA ASN A 102 -0.46 -16.41 5.44
C ASN A 102 0.32 -17.70 5.75
N ALA A 103 1.47 -17.59 6.44
CA ALA A 103 2.24 -18.74 6.88
C ALA A 103 1.47 -19.59 7.90
N SER A 104 0.70 -18.98 8.79
CA SER A 104 -0.15 -19.68 9.77
C SER A 104 -1.33 -20.44 9.16
N GLN A 105 -1.72 -20.11 7.92
CA GLN A 105 -2.81 -20.76 7.18
C GLN A 105 -2.33 -21.92 6.30
N GLY A 106 -1.01 -22.11 6.16
CA GLY A 106 -0.39 -23.07 5.25
C GLY A 106 0.06 -24.39 5.87
N ASN A 107 -0.36 -24.70 7.11
CA ASN A 107 -0.18 -25.98 7.80
C ASN A 107 -1.55 -26.64 8.08
#